data_AF-A0A959CJM0-F1
#
_entry.id   AF-A0A959CJM0-F1
#
_cell.length_a   1.000
_cell.length_b   1.000
_cell.length_c   1.000
_cell.angle_alpha   90.00
_cell.angle_beta   90.00
_cell.angle_gamma   90.00
#
_symmetry.space_group_name_H-M   'P 1'
#
loop_
_entity.id
_entity.type
_entity.pdbx_description
1 polymer ?
#
loop_
_entity_poly.entity_id
_entity_poly.type
_entity_poly.pdbx_seq_one_letter_code
_entity_poly.pdbx_strand_id
1 'polypeptide(L)'
;MQGKGVVKFFLVVMTIVTLVQYFFILPTQKVENAADEYAKQATQNMEEGLQKTAFKSKRAEFLDSMSSEEVFRIPLLKSYTYQELKSQQLALGLDLKGGMSVVLQVDLRDFIRALANDSKDPTFSEALDRASQAQKNAQDDFVTLFYDAWREVSGDKRLAPIFTRNEALRDQINYETSDGEVVRIIRKKADETVDLTFKLLKERIDKLGVTQPNVSLDASRDLIVVELPGIDNPERARTFLQAAAKLEFWNIFRISDPGIQQAFISANERLAKTIGDGELEPEILSIDTTYATDSLGNVDNTQIVSIDTTYDNAIVDQGPLFDVLTLNTTGARGLAVLGTAKRNQRRYIDSLLNREDIKTLFPRDLVFRWSKDPAKNYDTNELTDDFELYALKLGRDGKPALTGDHVVDASA
;
A
#
# COMPACT_ATOMS: atom_id res chain seq x y z
N MET A 1 -53.41 28.27 12.70
CA MET A 1 -53.24 26.79 12.58
C MET A 1 -52.28 26.35 11.45
N GLN A 2 -51.67 27.25 10.69
CA GLN A 2 -50.82 26.91 9.53
C GLN A 2 -49.44 26.29 9.84
N GLY A 3 -48.94 26.38 11.08
CA GLY A 3 -47.67 25.74 11.48
C GLY A 3 -47.76 24.24 11.79
N LYS A 4 -48.96 23.67 12.02
CA LYS A 4 -49.11 22.27 12.47
C LYS A 4 -48.78 21.25 11.37
N GLY A 5 -48.99 21.59 10.10
CA GLY A 5 -48.65 20.72 8.97
C GLY A 5 -47.14 20.58 8.76
N VAL A 6 -46.42 21.71 8.80
CA VAL A 6 -44.96 21.75 8.68
C VAL A 6 -44.29 21.03 9.83
N VAL A 7 -44.74 21.25 11.08
CA VAL A 7 -44.19 20.56 12.26
C VAL A 7 -44.42 19.05 12.20
N LYS A 8 -45.61 18.58 11.78
CA LYS A 8 -45.87 17.14 11.59
C LYS A 8 -45.02 16.53 10.48
N PHE A 9 -44.82 17.25 9.38
CA PHE A 9 -43.93 16.82 8.31
C PHE A 9 -42.49 16.65 8.79
N PHE A 10 -41.92 17.65 9.47
CA PHE A 10 -40.57 17.57 10.05
C PHE A 10 -40.45 16.44 11.07
N LEU A 11 -41.46 16.20 11.91
CA LEU A 11 -41.46 15.11 12.88
C LEU A 11 -41.42 13.74 12.19
N VAL A 12 -42.21 13.55 11.11
CA VAL A 12 -42.19 12.30 10.33
C VAL A 12 -40.83 12.11 9.68
N VAL A 13 -40.27 13.16 9.05
CA VAL A 13 -38.94 13.10 8.44
C VAL A 13 -37.86 12.77 9.48
N MET A 14 -37.86 13.44 10.64
CA MET A 14 -36.90 13.19 11.72
C MET A 14 -37.03 11.77 12.28
N THR A 15 -38.25 11.26 12.42
CA THR A 15 -38.50 9.88 12.86
C THR A 15 -37.93 8.88 11.86
N ILE A 16 -38.14 9.10 10.57
CA ILE A 16 -37.57 8.26 9.49
C ILE A 16 -36.04 8.29 9.54
N VAL A 17 -35.43 9.49 9.61
CA VAL A 17 -33.97 9.64 9.68
C VAL A 17 -33.41 8.92 10.91
N THR A 18 -34.09 9.01 12.05
CA THR A 18 -33.67 8.32 13.28
C THR A 18 -33.72 6.80 13.11
N LEU A 19 -34.80 6.26 12.53
CA LEU A 19 -34.93 4.83 12.26
C LEU A 19 -33.85 4.33 11.30
N VAL A 20 -33.54 5.10 10.25
CA VAL A 20 -32.46 4.80 9.30
C VAL A 20 -31.09 4.80 10.00
N GLN A 21 -30.86 5.69 10.96
CA GLN A 21 -29.61 5.69 11.73
C GLN A 21 -29.49 4.48 12.64
N TYR A 22 -30.55 4.09 13.35
CA TYR A 22 -30.54 2.84 14.13
C TYR A 22 -30.28 1.62 13.23
N PHE A 23 -30.81 1.64 12.01
CA PHE A 23 -30.57 0.58 11.04
C PHE A 23 -29.08 0.41 10.68
N PHE A 24 -28.31 1.49 10.56
CA PHE A 24 -26.86 1.41 10.32
C PHE A 24 -26.02 1.15 11.59
N ILE A 25 -26.49 1.62 12.75
CA ILE A 25 -25.75 1.53 14.01
C ILE A 25 -25.85 0.14 14.64
N LEU A 26 -27.01 -0.52 14.60
CA LEU A 26 -27.20 -1.79 15.31
C LEU A 26 -26.28 -2.93 14.81
N PRO A 27 -26.08 -3.15 13.49
CA PRO A 27 -25.18 -4.20 13.03
C PRO A 27 -23.70 -3.87 13.32
N THR A 28 -23.30 -2.61 13.17
CA THR A 28 -21.92 -2.17 13.42
C THR A 28 -21.56 -2.27 14.91
N GLN A 29 -22.48 -1.94 15.81
CA GLN A 29 -22.28 -2.12 17.26
C GLN A 29 -22.00 -3.58 17.64
N LYS A 30 -22.61 -4.56 16.96
CA LYS A 30 -22.32 -5.98 17.23
C LYS A 30 -20.86 -6.32 16.92
N VAL A 31 -20.35 -5.83 15.79
CA VAL A 31 -18.96 -6.03 15.37
C VAL A 31 -18.01 -5.31 16.32
N GLU A 32 -18.33 -4.08 16.72
CA GLU A 32 -17.54 -3.30 17.67
C GLU A 32 -17.47 -3.95 19.06
N ASN A 33 -18.59 -4.49 19.55
CA ASN A 33 -18.61 -5.23 20.81
C ASN A 33 -17.78 -6.51 20.75
N ALA A 34 -17.84 -7.25 19.63
CA ALA A 34 -16.99 -8.43 19.42
C ALA A 34 -15.50 -8.05 19.38
N ALA A 35 -15.16 -6.91 18.77
CA ALA A 35 -13.81 -6.38 18.75
C ALA A 35 -13.31 -6.03 20.16
N ASP A 36 -14.17 -5.44 21.00
CA ASP A 36 -13.86 -5.13 22.40
C ASP A 36 -13.63 -6.40 23.24
N GLU A 37 -14.43 -7.45 23.02
CA GLU A 37 -14.26 -8.73 23.69
C GLU A 37 -12.96 -9.42 23.27
N TYR A 38 -12.66 -9.46 21.96
CA TYR A 38 -11.40 -9.98 21.43
C TYR A 38 -10.20 -9.24 22.02
N ALA A 39 -10.23 -7.91 22.03
CA ALA A 39 -9.15 -7.10 22.55
C ALA A 39 -8.96 -7.25 24.07
N LYS A 40 -10.05 -7.41 24.84
CA LYS A 40 -9.98 -7.73 26.27
C LYS A 40 -9.28 -9.08 26.46
N GLN A 41 -9.72 -10.13 25.79
CA GLN A 41 -9.11 -11.47 25.90
C GLN A 41 -7.63 -11.46 25.53
N ALA A 42 -7.26 -10.78 24.44
CA ALA A 42 -5.88 -10.71 23.96
C ALA A 42 -4.93 -9.94 24.89
N THR A 43 -5.45 -9.10 25.80
CA THR A 43 -4.65 -8.22 26.66
C THR A 43 -4.81 -8.49 28.15
N GLN A 44 -5.59 -9.51 28.53
CA GLN A 44 -5.86 -9.88 29.92
C GLN A 44 -4.61 -10.16 30.77
N ASN A 45 -3.52 -10.64 30.14
CA ASN A 45 -2.28 -11.02 30.81
C ASN A 45 -1.14 -10.00 30.66
N MET A 46 -1.44 -8.78 30.18
CA MET A 46 -0.44 -7.74 29.96
C MET A 46 -0.34 -6.78 31.15
N GLU A 47 0.84 -6.19 31.34
CA GLU A 47 1.09 -5.14 32.33
C GLU A 47 0.17 -3.93 32.13
N GLU A 48 -0.38 -3.38 33.22
CA GLU A 48 -1.41 -2.32 33.22
C GLU A 48 -1.03 -1.09 32.36
N GLY A 49 0.26 -0.72 32.34
CA GLY A 49 0.77 0.41 31.55
C GLY A 49 0.77 0.17 30.03
N LEU A 50 0.95 -1.08 29.58
CA LEU A 50 0.91 -1.47 28.16
C LEU A 50 -0.49 -1.92 27.72
N GLN A 51 -1.32 -2.37 28.66
CA GLN A 51 -2.63 -2.95 28.38
C GLN A 51 -3.54 -2.00 27.60
N LYS A 52 -3.55 -0.70 27.93
CA LYS A 52 -4.39 0.29 27.23
C LYS A 52 -3.98 0.49 25.78
N THR A 53 -2.68 0.49 25.48
CA THR A 53 -2.15 0.65 24.11
C THR A 53 -2.35 -0.64 23.32
N ALA A 54 -2.07 -1.79 23.92
CA ALA A 54 -2.28 -3.09 23.32
C ALA A 54 -3.76 -3.36 23.03
N PHE A 55 -4.66 -2.95 23.94
CA PHE A 55 -6.11 -3.08 23.76
C PHE A 55 -6.58 -2.34 22.51
N LYS A 56 -6.16 -1.08 22.36
CA LYS A 56 -6.49 -0.28 21.17
C LYS A 56 -5.94 -0.92 19.90
N SER A 57 -4.70 -1.42 19.93
CA SER A 57 -4.08 -2.09 18.78
C SER A 57 -4.82 -3.38 18.38
N LYS A 58 -5.16 -4.24 19.34
CA LYS A 58 -5.86 -5.50 19.08
C LYS A 58 -7.30 -5.31 18.63
N ARG A 59 -7.99 -4.30 19.19
CA ARG A 59 -9.31 -3.89 18.72
C ARG A 59 -9.24 -3.40 17.27
N ALA A 60 -8.27 -2.55 16.96
CA ALA A 60 -8.07 -2.02 15.61
C ALA A 60 -7.71 -3.12 14.60
N GLU A 61 -6.92 -4.12 14.99
CA GLU A 61 -6.58 -5.28 14.16
C GLU A 61 -7.82 -6.11 13.79
N PHE A 62 -8.70 -6.37 14.77
CA PHE A 62 -9.95 -7.08 14.53
C PHE A 62 -10.91 -6.32 13.61
N LEU A 63 -11.08 -5.01 13.85
CA LEU A 63 -11.93 -4.17 13.01
C LEU A 63 -11.37 -4.05 11.58
N ASP A 64 -10.05 -4.04 11.41
CA ASP A 64 -9.42 -4.08 10.10
C ASP A 64 -9.75 -5.39 9.36
N SER A 65 -9.68 -6.54 10.03
CA SER A 65 -10.05 -7.82 9.41
C SER A 65 -11.53 -7.90 9.05
N MET A 66 -12.40 -7.24 9.82
CA MET A 66 -13.84 -7.21 9.56
C MET A 66 -14.27 -6.13 8.55
N SER A 67 -13.36 -5.24 8.13
CA SER A 67 -13.71 -4.05 7.33
C SER A 67 -14.40 -4.38 6.00
N SER A 68 -13.92 -5.42 5.31
CA SER A 68 -14.48 -5.90 4.04
C SER A 68 -15.48 -7.04 4.19
N GLU A 69 -15.73 -7.53 5.40
CA GLU A 69 -16.64 -8.65 5.62
C GLU A 69 -18.10 -8.18 5.54
N GLU A 70 -18.96 -9.01 4.94
CA GLU A 70 -20.39 -8.78 4.94
C GLU A 70 -20.95 -9.03 6.34
N VAL A 71 -21.36 -7.96 7.02
CA VAL A 71 -21.88 -8.05 8.40
C VAL A 71 -23.40 -7.94 8.45
N PHE A 72 -24.02 -7.50 7.35
CA PHE A 72 -25.47 -7.38 7.27
C PHE A 72 -25.97 -7.55 5.83
N ARG A 73 -27.08 -8.27 5.66
CA ARG A 73 -27.70 -8.49 4.35
C ARG A 73 -29.19 -8.27 4.44
N ILE A 74 -29.71 -7.51 3.48
CA ILE A 74 -31.15 -7.43 3.24
C ILE A 74 -31.49 -8.43 2.13
N PRO A 75 -32.35 -9.43 2.39
CA PRO A 75 -32.81 -10.34 1.35
C PRO A 75 -33.36 -9.55 0.15
N LEU A 76 -32.96 -9.96 -1.07
CA LEU A 76 -33.40 -9.40 -2.36
C LEU A 76 -32.98 -7.94 -2.67
N LEU A 77 -32.19 -7.27 -1.83
CA LEU A 77 -31.81 -5.87 -2.06
C LEU A 77 -30.30 -5.68 -2.15
N LYS A 78 -29.57 -5.81 -1.03
CA LYS A 78 -28.14 -5.52 -0.96
C LYS A 78 -27.51 -6.16 0.28
N SER A 79 -26.27 -6.64 0.15
CA SER A 79 -25.37 -6.93 1.26
C SER A 79 -24.50 -5.71 1.57
N TYR A 80 -24.21 -5.52 2.85
CA TYR A 80 -23.46 -4.40 3.37
C TYR A 80 -22.25 -4.89 4.17
N THR A 81 -21.09 -4.36 3.82
CA THR A 81 -19.87 -4.55 4.60
C THR A 81 -19.88 -3.70 5.87
N TYR A 82 -19.02 -4.04 6.85
CA TYR A 82 -18.84 -3.20 8.04
C TYR A 82 -18.49 -1.75 7.66
N GLN A 83 -17.58 -1.57 6.70
CA GLN A 83 -17.13 -0.25 6.28
C GLN A 83 -18.25 0.58 5.62
N GLU A 84 -19.09 -0.04 4.78
CA GLU A 84 -20.22 0.64 4.13
C GLU A 84 -21.27 1.10 5.14
N LEU A 85 -21.59 0.28 6.14
CA LEU A 85 -22.54 0.69 7.18
C LEU A 85 -21.97 1.81 8.04
N LYS A 86 -20.66 1.74 8.36
CA LYS A 86 -19.98 2.74 9.17
C LYS A 86 -19.96 4.10 8.49
N SER A 87 -19.72 4.15 7.17
CA SER A 87 -19.65 5.40 6.39
C SER A 87 -21.01 6.10 6.23
N GLN A 88 -22.13 5.37 6.38
CA GLN A 88 -23.49 5.91 6.31
C GLN A 88 -24.04 6.44 7.65
N GLN A 89 -23.31 6.23 8.75
CA GLN A 89 -23.70 6.76 10.05
C GLN A 89 -23.55 8.28 10.13
N LEU A 90 -24.36 8.90 10.99
CA LEU A 90 -24.17 10.31 11.36
C LEU A 90 -22.76 10.53 11.91
N ALA A 91 -22.10 11.55 11.37
CA ALA A 91 -20.84 12.03 11.90
C ALA A 91 -21.11 12.72 13.25
N LEU A 92 -20.62 12.10 14.32
CA LEU A 92 -20.44 12.82 15.58
C LEU A 92 -19.02 13.38 15.46
N GLY A 93 -18.87 14.71 15.52
CA GLY A 93 -17.56 15.37 15.29
C GLY A 93 -16.45 14.82 16.20
N LEU A 94 -15.22 15.29 16.00
CA LEU A 94 -14.04 14.80 16.73
C LEU A 94 -14.24 14.79 18.26
N ASP A 95 -14.92 15.80 18.79
CA ASP A 95 -15.22 15.92 20.22
C ASP A 95 -16.17 14.82 20.74
N LEU A 96 -17.11 14.35 19.90
CA LEU A 96 -18.15 13.41 20.29
C LEU A 96 -17.80 11.94 19.97
N LYS A 97 -17.16 11.65 18.84
CA LYS A 97 -16.71 10.29 18.49
C LYS A 97 -15.27 10.00 18.94
N GLY A 98 -14.48 11.02 19.27
CA GLY A 98 -13.02 10.89 19.28
C GLY A 98 -12.46 10.69 17.87
N GLY A 99 -11.15 10.62 17.74
CA GLY A 99 -10.48 10.44 16.45
C GLY A 99 -9.05 10.98 16.44
N MET A 100 -8.62 11.48 15.28
CA MET A 100 -7.27 11.99 15.07
C MET A 100 -7.31 13.38 14.41
N SER A 101 -6.51 14.32 14.92
CA SER A 101 -6.21 15.60 14.25
C SER A 101 -4.70 15.66 14.00
N VAL A 102 -4.31 15.95 12.77
CA VAL A 102 -2.91 15.98 12.33
C VAL A 102 -2.68 17.25 11.51
N VAL A 103 -1.55 17.88 11.74
CA VAL A 103 -1.02 18.93 10.87
C VAL A 103 0.12 18.34 10.05
N LEU A 104 -0.01 18.40 8.74
CA LEU A 104 0.96 17.92 7.77
C LEU A 104 1.66 19.11 7.11
N GLN A 105 2.98 19.08 7.09
CA GLN A 105 3.79 20.04 6.34
C GLN A 105 4.18 19.39 5.01
N VAL A 106 3.96 20.10 3.89
CA VAL A 106 4.48 19.65 2.59
C VAL A 106 6.00 19.82 2.57
N ASP A 107 6.74 18.77 2.18
CA ASP A 107 8.20 18.78 2.15
C ASP A 107 8.73 19.56 0.93
N LEU A 108 8.72 20.88 1.06
CA LEU A 108 9.22 21.78 0.02
C LEU A 108 10.76 21.83 -0.03
N ARG A 109 11.46 21.32 0.99
CA ARG A 109 12.92 21.24 0.99
C ARG A 109 13.38 20.22 -0.03
N ASP A 110 12.88 19.00 0.07
CA ASP A 110 13.22 17.94 -0.87
C ASP A 110 12.67 18.23 -2.26
N PHE A 111 11.52 18.91 -2.37
CA PHE A 111 11.01 19.42 -3.65
C PHE A 111 11.99 20.38 -4.34
N ILE A 112 12.47 21.43 -3.64
CA ILE A 112 13.43 22.39 -4.22
C ILE A 112 14.76 21.70 -4.56
N ARG A 113 15.21 20.74 -3.74
CA ARG A 113 16.39 19.92 -4.03
C ARG A 113 16.23 19.07 -5.29
N ALA A 114 15.06 18.46 -5.49
CA ALA A 114 14.73 17.69 -6.70
C ALA A 114 14.66 18.60 -7.94
N LEU A 115 14.07 19.80 -7.82
CA LEU A 115 14.09 20.81 -8.87
C LEU A 115 15.52 21.24 -9.24
N ALA A 116 16.45 21.20 -8.30
CA ALA A 116 17.87 21.46 -8.53
C ALA A 116 18.66 20.24 -9.03
N ASN A 117 17.98 19.14 -9.41
CA ASN A 117 18.60 17.88 -9.86
C ASN A 117 19.65 17.36 -8.87
N ASP A 118 19.29 17.31 -7.58
CA ASP A 118 20.15 16.88 -6.47
C ASP A 118 21.51 17.61 -6.42
N SER A 119 21.51 18.91 -6.75
CA SER A 119 22.68 19.78 -6.75
C SER A 119 23.55 19.60 -5.50
N LYS A 120 24.85 19.51 -5.70
CA LYS A 120 25.87 19.37 -4.65
C LYS A 120 26.52 20.70 -4.26
N ASP A 121 25.95 21.83 -4.70
CA ASP A 121 26.46 23.14 -4.31
C ASP A 121 26.28 23.32 -2.78
N PRO A 122 27.37 23.59 -2.03
CA PRO A 122 27.32 23.66 -0.57
C PRO A 122 26.50 24.87 -0.08
N THR A 123 26.52 25.98 -0.82
CA THR A 123 25.78 27.19 -0.48
C THR A 123 24.27 26.97 -0.63
N PHE A 124 23.86 26.25 -1.66
CA PHE A 124 22.47 25.83 -1.85
C PHE A 124 22.00 24.88 -0.75
N SER A 125 22.81 23.89 -0.38
CA SER A 125 22.48 23.00 0.74
C SER A 125 22.38 23.76 2.06
N GLU A 126 23.28 24.70 2.31
CA GLU A 126 23.24 25.53 3.51
C GLU A 126 21.99 26.41 3.55
N ALA A 127 21.59 27.01 2.43
CA ALA A 127 20.36 27.80 2.33
C ALA A 127 19.12 26.95 2.65
N LEU A 128 19.03 25.73 2.10
CA LEU A 128 17.95 24.80 2.42
C LEU A 128 17.93 24.43 3.91
N ASP A 129 19.10 24.19 4.51
CA ASP A 129 19.21 23.82 5.93
C ASP A 129 18.80 24.97 6.85
N ARG A 130 19.23 26.21 6.55
CA ARG A 130 18.82 27.41 7.28
C ARG A 130 17.32 27.65 7.16
N ALA A 131 16.75 27.49 5.97
CA ALA A 131 15.31 27.61 5.75
C ALA A 131 14.52 26.58 6.58
N SER A 132 14.96 25.32 6.61
CA SER A 132 14.33 24.28 7.45
C SER A 132 14.44 24.57 8.95
N GLN A 133 15.50 25.24 9.40
CA GLN A 133 15.62 25.67 10.80
C GLN A 133 14.66 26.83 11.10
N ALA A 134 14.57 27.82 10.20
CA ALA A 134 13.69 28.96 10.35
C ALA A 134 12.21 28.55 10.35
N GLN A 135 11.82 27.60 9.49
CA GLN A 135 10.43 27.11 9.36
C GLN A 135 9.85 26.55 10.66
N LYS A 136 10.70 26.08 11.59
CA LYS A 136 10.24 25.56 12.89
C LYS A 136 9.56 26.62 13.76
N ASN A 137 9.93 27.89 13.58
CA ASN A 137 9.46 29.00 14.41
C ASN A 137 8.76 30.10 13.59
N ALA A 138 8.98 30.14 12.28
CA ALA A 138 8.40 31.13 11.38
C ALA A 138 6.94 30.81 11.03
N GLN A 139 6.20 31.85 10.65
CA GLN A 139 4.85 31.75 10.08
C GLN A 139 4.87 31.95 8.56
N ASP A 140 6.05 32.04 7.96
CA ASP A 140 6.23 32.19 6.52
C ASP A 140 6.38 30.82 5.85
N ASP A 141 6.05 30.77 4.57
CA ASP A 141 6.21 29.58 3.73
C ASP A 141 7.68 29.22 3.48
N PHE A 142 7.92 27.99 3.03
CA PHE A 142 9.28 27.49 2.87
C PHE A 142 10.09 28.20 1.77
N VAL A 143 9.44 28.63 0.68
CA VAL A 143 10.14 29.21 -0.48
C VAL A 143 10.67 30.61 -0.14
N THR A 144 9.90 31.39 0.63
CA THR A 144 10.33 32.67 1.17
C THR A 144 11.52 32.50 2.10
N LEU A 145 11.42 31.57 3.07
CA LEU A 145 12.51 31.27 4.00
C LEU A 145 13.78 30.79 3.29
N PHE A 146 13.62 29.99 2.23
CA PHE A 146 14.71 29.57 1.37
C PHE A 146 15.38 30.74 0.65
N TYR A 147 14.60 31.66 0.08
CA TYR A 147 15.18 32.81 -0.61
C TYR A 147 15.88 33.77 0.35
N ASP A 148 15.31 33.99 1.55
CA ASP A 148 15.95 34.80 2.59
C ASP A 148 17.28 34.19 3.01
N ALA A 149 17.28 32.88 3.31
CA ALA A 149 18.51 32.16 3.63
C ALA A 149 19.52 32.22 2.48
N TRP A 150 19.08 32.04 1.23
CA TRP A 150 19.94 32.13 0.05
C TRP A 150 20.63 33.49 -0.04
N ARG A 151 19.90 34.60 0.13
CA ARG A 151 20.46 35.96 0.09
C ARG A 151 21.51 36.20 1.17
N GLU A 152 21.40 35.53 2.31
CA GLU A 152 22.40 35.64 3.39
C GLU A 152 23.68 34.85 3.09
N VAL A 153 23.58 33.71 2.40
CA VAL A 153 24.73 32.79 2.20
C VAL A 153 25.34 32.83 0.80
N SER A 154 24.63 33.36 -0.20
CA SER A 154 25.04 33.30 -1.61
C SER A 154 26.21 34.21 -1.96
N GLY A 155 26.38 35.32 -1.24
CA GLY A 155 27.32 36.37 -1.64
C GLY A 155 27.01 36.87 -3.05
N ASP A 156 27.96 36.68 -3.98
CA ASP A 156 27.80 37.05 -5.39
C ASP A 156 27.25 35.91 -6.28
N LYS A 157 26.98 34.73 -5.72
CA LYS A 157 26.45 33.60 -6.50
C LYS A 157 25.00 33.85 -6.92
N ARG A 158 24.71 33.57 -8.19
CA ARG A 158 23.34 33.57 -8.72
C ARG A 158 22.65 32.22 -8.47
N LEU A 159 21.34 32.27 -8.28
CA LEU A 159 20.50 31.10 -8.03
C LEU A 159 20.20 30.31 -9.32
N ALA A 160 19.99 31.02 -10.44
CA ALA A 160 19.54 30.42 -11.69
C ALA A 160 20.38 29.21 -12.19
N PRO A 161 21.74 29.25 -12.17
CA PRO A 161 22.57 28.14 -12.64
C PRO A 161 22.25 26.79 -11.99
N ILE A 162 21.80 26.79 -10.72
CA ILE A 162 21.46 25.57 -9.96
C ILE A 162 20.30 24.81 -10.60
N PHE A 163 19.32 25.53 -11.18
CA PHE A 163 18.08 24.96 -11.70
C PHE A 163 18.10 24.71 -13.22
N THR A 164 19.09 25.21 -13.94
CA THR A 164 19.20 25.04 -15.42
C THR A 164 19.36 23.58 -15.88
N ARG A 165 19.75 22.68 -14.98
CA ARG A 165 19.94 21.25 -15.29
C ARG A 165 18.62 20.46 -15.25
N ASN A 166 17.55 21.05 -14.74
CA ASN A 166 16.24 20.41 -14.71
C ASN A 166 15.49 20.66 -16.01
N GLU A 167 15.12 19.60 -16.70
CA GLU A 167 14.45 19.68 -18.00
C GLU A 167 13.09 20.38 -17.92
N ALA A 168 12.34 20.18 -16.83
CA ALA A 168 11.04 20.83 -16.62
C ALA A 168 11.13 22.34 -16.36
N LEU A 169 12.34 22.86 -16.11
CA LEU A 169 12.60 24.29 -15.86
C LEU A 169 13.36 24.98 -17.00
N ARG A 170 13.87 24.24 -17.99
CA ARG A 170 14.74 24.78 -19.05
C ARG A 170 14.13 25.93 -19.84
N ASP A 171 12.83 25.86 -20.11
CA ASP A 171 12.13 26.90 -20.89
C ASP A 171 11.78 28.14 -20.05
N GLN A 172 11.92 28.06 -18.72
CA GLN A 172 11.54 29.12 -17.78
C GLN A 172 12.77 29.76 -17.09
N ILE A 173 13.86 29.01 -16.92
CA ILE A 173 15.07 29.44 -16.21
C ILE A 173 16.30 29.21 -17.09
N ASN A 174 17.01 30.30 -17.37
CA ASN A 174 18.32 30.30 -18.01
C ASN A 174 19.35 31.01 -17.11
N TYR A 175 20.63 31.04 -17.53
CA TYR A 175 21.72 31.62 -16.72
C TYR A 175 21.57 33.13 -16.43
N GLU A 176 20.76 33.86 -17.22
CA GLU A 176 20.49 35.29 -17.05
C GLU A 176 19.20 35.58 -16.27
N THR A 177 18.43 34.55 -15.91
CA THR A 177 17.24 34.70 -15.08
C THR A 177 17.65 35.25 -13.71
N SER A 178 16.98 36.32 -13.24
CA SER A 178 17.28 36.92 -11.94
C SER A 178 16.82 36.02 -10.79
N ASP A 179 17.47 36.12 -9.63
CA ASP A 179 17.12 35.29 -8.47
C ASP A 179 15.64 35.48 -8.05
N GLY A 180 15.11 36.70 -8.13
CA GLY A 180 13.70 36.97 -7.86
C GLY A 180 12.74 36.28 -8.85
N GLU A 181 13.12 36.19 -10.12
CA GLU A 181 12.35 35.45 -11.13
C GLU A 181 12.39 33.94 -10.87
N VAL A 182 13.58 33.40 -10.56
CA VAL A 182 13.76 31.99 -10.20
C VAL A 182 12.87 31.63 -9.01
N VAL A 183 12.88 32.44 -7.95
CA VAL A 183 12.06 32.23 -6.75
C VAL A 183 10.58 32.28 -7.07
N ARG A 184 10.14 33.18 -7.95
CA ARG A 184 8.73 33.24 -8.38
C ARG A 184 8.30 31.99 -9.13
N ILE A 185 9.16 31.46 -10.01
CA ILE A 185 8.90 30.21 -10.73
C ILE A 185 8.84 29.02 -9.76
N ILE A 186 9.81 28.92 -8.85
CA ILE A 186 9.83 27.89 -7.81
C ILE A 186 8.60 27.97 -6.93
N ARG A 187 8.20 29.18 -6.52
CA ARG A 187 6.99 29.42 -5.74
C ARG A 187 5.75 28.88 -6.45
N LYS A 188 5.55 29.26 -7.71
CA LYS A 188 4.39 28.80 -8.48
C LYS A 188 4.31 27.27 -8.53
N LYS A 189 5.45 26.60 -8.75
CA LYS A 189 5.52 25.13 -8.77
C LYS A 189 5.32 24.51 -7.38
N ALA A 190 5.79 25.18 -6.32
CA ALA A 190 5.53 24.77 -4.95
C ALA A 190 4.03 24.85 -4.64
N ASP A 191 3.36 25.95 -4.98
CA ASP A 191 1.92 26.12 -4.78
C ASP A 191 1.11 25.04 -5.54
N GLU A 192 1.48 24.76 -6.79
CA GLU A 192 0.90 23.67 -7.59
C GLU A 192 1.10 22.30 -6.91
N THR A 193 2.28 22.06 -6.36
CA THR A 193 2.62 20.81 -5.65
C THR A 193 1.86 20.67 -4.34
N VAL A 194 1.68 21.77 -3.59
CA VAL A 194 0.91 21.82 -2.35
C VAL A 194 -0.58 21.55 -2.63
N ASP A 195 -1.16 22.19 -3.66
CA ASP A 195 -2.55 21.96 -4.07
C ASP A 195 -2.79 20.53 -4.55
N LEU A 196 -1.86 19.98 -5.35
CA LEU A 196 -1.90 18.57 -5.76
C LEU A 196 -1.84 17.63 -4.55
N THR A 197 -0.93 17.89 -3.61
CA THR A 197 -0.80 17.10 -2.38
C THR A 197 -2.08 17.16 -1.55
N PHE A 198 -2.69 18.34 -1.42
CA PHE A 198 -3.98 18.52 -0.74
C PHE A 198 -5.09 17.70 -1.39
N LYS A 199 -5.23 17.75 -2.73
CA LYS A 199 -6.22 16.97 -3.48
C LYS A 199 -6.01 15.46 -3.30
N LEU A 200 -4.76 15.00 -3.43
CA LEU A 200 -4.41 13.58 -3.23
C LEU A 200 -4.69 13.10 -1.81
N LEU A 201 -4.41 13.92 -0.79
CA LEU A 201 -4.73 13.58 0.60
C LEU A 201 -6.24 13.43 0.80
N LYS A 202 -7.05 14.31 0.20
CA LYS A 202 -8.51 14.20 0.26
C LYS A 202 -9.00 12.87 -0.33
N GLU A 203 -8.56 12.53 -1.54
CA GLU A 203 -8.91 11.25 -2.19
C GLU A 203 -8.43 10.02 -1.42
N ARG A 204 -7.29 10.13 -0.75
CA ARG A 204 -6.75 9.08 0.12
C ARG A 204 -7.59 8.89 1.37
N ILE A 205 -8.00 9.98 2.00
CA ILE A 205 -8.80 9.92 3.22
C ILE A 205 -10.18 9.32 2.95
N ASP A 206 -10.77 9.60 1.78
CA ASP A 206 -12.04 8.97 1.38
C ASP A 206 -11.97 7.43 1.41
N LYS A 207 -10.78 6.86 1.19
CA LYS A 207 -10.53 5.40 1.22
C LYS A 207 -10.30 4.82 2.61
N LEU A 208 -10.05 5.66 3.61
CA LEU A 208 -9.99 5.21 5.02
C LEU A 208 -11.39 4.95 5.59
N GLY A 209 -12.44 5.31 4.82
CA GLY A 209 -13.84 5.08 5.14
C GLY A 209 -14.27 5.74 6.46
N VAL A 210 -13.64 6.87 6.77
CA VAL A 210 -14.03 7.78 7.85
C VAL A 210 -15.29 8.54 7.47
N THR A 211 -16.14 8.83 8.44
CA THR A 211 -17.33 9.65 8.23
C THR A 211 -16.95 11.14 8.25
N GLN A 212 -17.07 11.81 7.10
CA GLN A 212 -16.89 13.26 6.95
C GLN A 212 -15.53 13.80 7.45
N PRO A 213 -14.44 13.47 6.76
CA PRO A 213 -13.14 14.06 7.07
C PRO A 213 -13.15 15.58 6.86
N ASN A 214 -12.49 16.31 7.75
CA ASN A 214 -12.21 17.73 7.55
C ASN A 214 -10.76 17.90 7.12
N VAL A 215 -10.54 18.47 5.94
CA VAL A 215 -9.21 18.71 5.38
C VAL A 215 -9.15 20.15 4.95
N SER A 216 -8.24 20.93 5.54
CA SER A 216 -8.04 22.33 5.20
C SER A 216 -6.59 22.61 4.83
N LEU A 217 -6.40 23.52 3.89
CA LEU A 217 -5.09 23.97 3.43
C LEU A 217 -4.85 25.39 3.93
N ASP A 218 -3.75 25.59 4.65
CA ASP A 218 -3.16 26.89 4.91
C ASP A 218 -2.02 27.11 3.91
N ALA A 219 -2.37 27.71 2.78
CA ALA A 219 -1.44 27.97 1.68
C ALA A 219 -0.35 28.99 2.05
N SER A 220 -0.55 29.80 3.09
CA SER A 220 0.47 30.78 3.51
C SER A 220 1.65 30.13 4.23
N ARG A 221 1.46 28.92 4.76
CA ARG A 221 2.45 28.17 5.54
C ARG A 221 2.76 26.78 4.98
N ASP A 222 2.19 26.44 3.82
CA ASP A 222 2.27 25.12 3.19
C ASP A 222 1.80 23.98 4.13
N LEU A 223 0.81 24.27 4.98
CA LEU A 223 0.28 23.36 6.00
C LEU A 223 -1.07 22.79 5.60
N ILE A 224 -1.25 21.50 5.80
CA ILE A 224 -2.52 20.80 5.58
C ILE A 224 -3.00 20.24 6.92
N VAL A 225 -4.14 20.72 7.39
CA VAL A 225 -4.77 20.21 8.62
C VAL A 225 -5.78 19.13 8.24
N VAL A 226 -5.67 17.98 8.91
CA VAL A 226 -6.50 16.80 8.67
C VAL A 226 -7.15 16.38 9.97
N GLU A 227 -8.47 16.33 10.00
CA GLU A 227 -9.24 15.80 11.12
C GLU A 227 -10.08 14.62 10.65
N LEU A 228 -9.90 13.48 11.33
CA LEU A 228 -10.54 12.21 11.04
C LEU A 228 -11.37 11.75 12.25
N PRO A 229 -12.64 12.18 12.34
CA PRO A 229 -13.56 11.72 13.38
C PRO A 229 -13.85 10.22 13.24
N GLY A 230 -13.86 9.50 14.36
CA GLY A 230 -14.25 8.09 14.40
C GLY A 230 -13.27 7.12 13.73
N ILE A 231 -12.02 7.52 13.50
CA ILE A 231 -10.98 6.61 13.00
C ILE A 231 -10.60 5.55 14.05
N ASP A 232 -10.82 4.27 13.75
CA ASP A 232 -10.53 3.17 14.67
C ASP A 232 -9.03 2.85 14.80
N ASN A 233 -8.23 3.11 13.75
CA ASN A 233 -6.79 2.87 13.72
C ASN A 233 -5.98 4.13 13.34
N PRO A 234 -5.58 4.96 14.33
CA PRO A 234 -4.80 6.16 14.10
C PRO A 234 -3.43 5.91 13.46
N GLU A 235 -2.74 4.83 13.83
CA GLU A 235 -1.40 4.53 13.29
C GLU A 235 -1.45 4.14 11.80
N ARG A 236 -2.48 3.38 11.40
CA ARG A 236 -2.74 3.09 9.99
C ARG A 236 -3.08 4.37 9.23
N ALA A 237 -3.95 5.22 9.78
CA ALA A 237 -4.30 6.49 9.15
C ALA A 237 -3.08 7.40 9.00
N ARG A 238 -2.24 7.51 10.03
CA ARG A 238 -0.96 8.22 9.97
C ARG A 238 -0.06 7.67 8.86
N THR A 239 0.12 6.35 8.81
CA THR A 239 0.92 5.70 7.75
C THR A 239 0.38 6.03 6.36
N PHE A 240 -0.94 6.03 6.19
CA PHE A 240 -1.60 6.34 4.92
C PHE A 240 -1.46 7.82 4.51
N LEU A 241 -1.51 8.73 5.48
CA LEU A 241 -1.31 10.17 5.28
C LEU A 241 0.17 10.50 5.01
N GLN A 242 1.10 9.81 5.65
CA GLN A 242 2.55 10.03 5.51
C GLN A 242 3.16 9.32 4.29
N ALA A 243 2.49 8.30 3.74
CA ALA A 243 3.00 7.56 2.59
C ALA A 243 3.22 8.49 1.39
N ALA A 244 4.48 8.82 1.05
CA ALA A 244 4.78 9.71 -0.06
C ALA A 244 4.22 9.13 -1.38
N ALA A 245 3.56 9.97 -2.19
CA ALA A 245 3.09 9.60 -3.53
C ALA A 245 4.24 9.60 -4.55
N LYS A 246 5.36 8.91 -4.24
CA LYS A 246 6.47 8.80 -5.18
C LYS A 246 6.09 7.82 -6.27
N LEU A 247 5.90 8.32 -7.49
CA LEU A 247 5.78 7.48 -8.67
C LEU A 247 7.19 6.96 -9.00
N GLU A 248 7.31 5.64 -9.06
CA GLU A 248 8.56 4.96 -9.32
C GLU A 248 8.35 3.91 -10.40
N PHE A 249 9.27 3.88 -11.36
CA PHE A 249 9.29 2.88 -12.43
C PHE A 249 10.42 1.91 -12.12
N TRP A 250 10.05 0.64 -11.96
CA TRP A 250 10.98 -0.42 -11.62
C TRP A 250 11.08 -1.41 -12.77
N ASN A 251 12.29 -1.95 -12.97
CA ASN A 251 12.42 -3.19 -13.72
C ASN A 251 11.83 -4.33 -12.90
N ILE A 252 11.39 -5.38 -13.58
CA ILE A 252 10.77 -6.54 -12.93
C ILE A 252 11.49 -7.83 -13.32
N PHE A 253 11.39 -8.83 -12.45
CA PHE A 253 11.61 -10.21 -12.81
C PHE A 253 10.32 -10.79 -13.38
N ARG A 254 10.45 -11.59 -14.43
CA ARG A 254 9.36 -12.34 -15.03
C ARG A 254 9.29 -13.72 -14.44
N ILE A 255 8.09 -14.30 -14.41
CA ILE A 255 7.91 -15.70 -14.01
C ILE A 255 8.69 -16.66 -14.92
N SER A 256 9.00 -16.27 -16.16
CA SER A 256 9.80 -17.05 -17.09
C SER A 256 11.31 -16.80 -16.99
N ASP A 257 11.76 -15.88 -16.13
CA ASP A 257 13.20 -15.65 -15.95
C ASP A 257 13.86 -16.86 -15.25
N PRO A 258 15.10 -17.23 -15.62
CA PRO A 258 15.76 -18.42 -15.10
C PRO A 258 15.81 -18.46 -13.57
N GLY A 259 15.37 -19.58 -13.00
CA GLY A 259 15.43 -19.82 -11.56
C GLY A 259 14.26 -19.24 -10.75
N ILE A 260 13.41 -18.37 -11.29
CA ILE A 260 12.29 -17.80 -10.54
C ILE A 260 11.26 -18.86 -10.16
N GLN A 261 10.76 -19.64 -11.12
CA GLN A 261 9.81 -20.73 -10.83
C GLN A 261 10.41 -21.77 -9.88
N GLN A 262 11.65 -22.19 -10.14
CA GLN A 262 12.34 -23.17 -9.31
C GLN A 262 12.54 -22.66 -7.87
N ALA A 263 12.78 -21.37 -7.68
CA ALA A 263 12.90 -20.77 -6.35
C ALA A 263 11.60 -20.87 -5.55
N PHE A 264 10.43 -20.67 -6.20
CA PHE A 264 9.13 -20.87 -5.55
C PHE A 264 8.89 -22.34 -5.17
N ILE A 265 9.21 -23.28 -6.06
CA ILE A 265 9.10 -24.72 -5.78
C ILE A 265 9.97 -25.09 -4.58
N SER A 266 11.24 -24.69 -4.62
CA SER A 266 12.21 -24.93 -3.54
C SER A 266 11.79 -24.27 -2.22
N ALA A 267 11.17 -23.09 -2.30
CA ALA A 267 10.62 -22.41 -1.13
C ALA A 267 9.47 -23.19 -0.53
N ASN A 268 8.52 -23.65 -1.35
CA ASN A 268 7.39 -24.45 -0.90
C ASN A 268 7.84 -25.77 -0.25
N GLU A 269 8.80 -26.48 -0.86
CA GLU A 269 9.39 -27.70 -0.28
C GLU A 269 10.09 -27.44 1.07
N ARG A 270 10.86 -26.35 1.16
CA ARG A 270 11.56 -25.97 2.40
C ARG A 270 10.56 -25.59 3.49
N LEU A 271 9.46 -24.93 3.13
CA LEU A 271 8.36 -24.62 4.04
C LEU A 271 7.66 -25.89 4.51
N ALA A 272 7.34 -26.83 3.61
CA ALA A 272 6.73 -28.10 3.97
C ALA A 272 7.56 -28.88 5.01
N LYS A 273 8.89 -28.84 4.92
CA LYS A 273 9.81 -29.49 5.89
C LYS A 273 9.93 -28.78 7.24
N THR A 274 9.58 -27.50 7.31
CA THR A 274 9.86 -26.66 8.50
C THR A 274 8.61 -26.24 9.26
N ILE A 275 7.48 -26.10 8.55
CA ILE A 275 6.19 -25.68 9.11
C ILE A 275 5.03 -26.61 8.73
N GLY A 276 5.21 -27.48 7.73
CA GLY A 276 4.22 -28.52 7.39
C GLY A 276 4.45 -29.82 8.16
N ASP A 277 3.51 -30.76 8.04
CA ASP A 277 3.57 -32.08 8.69
C ASP A 277 4.61 -33.04 8.10
N GLY A 278 5.53 -32.54 7.25
CA GLY A 278 6.73 -33.26 6.85
C GLY A 278 6.49 -34.49 5.97
N GLU A 279 6.16 -34.26 4.70
CA GLU A 279 6.65 -34.95 3.48
C GLU A 279 5.64 -34.70 2.35
N LEU A 280 6.06 -33.96 1.32
CA LEU A 280 5.38 -33.94 0.04
C LEU A 280 5.83 -35.22 -0.69
N GLU A 281 5.21 -36.37 -0.41
CA GLU A 281 5.57 -37.63 -1.07
C GLU A 281 5.01 -37.65 -2.49
N PRO A 282 5.85 -37.67 -3.54
CA PRO A 282 5.35 -37.66 -4.90
C PRO A 282 4.47 -38.88 -5.20
N GLU A 283 3.22 -38.65 -5.62
CA GLU A 283 2.34 -39.73 -6.04
C GLU A 283 2.94 -40.41 -7.28
N ILE A 284 3.19 -41.72 -7.20
CA ILE A 284 3.76 -42.48 -8.31
C ILE A 284 2.65 -42.75 -9.33
N LEU A 285 2.75 -42.16 -10.51
CA LEU A 285 1.79 -42.36 -11.60
C LEU A 285 1.96 -43.74 -12.25
N SER A 286 3.20 -44.17 -12.44
CA SER A 286 3.48 -45.50 -12.99
C SER A 286 4.88 -45.99 -12.62
N ILE A 287 5.01 -47.30 -12.54
CA ILE A 287 6.30 -48.00 -12.41
C ILE A 287 6.38 -48.94 -13.60
N ASP A 288 7.28 -48.64 -14.55
CA ASP A 288 7.56 -49.52 -15.68
C ASP A 288 8.80 -50.36 -15.36
N THR A 289 8.63 -51.68 -15.36
CA THR A 289 9.71 -52.63 -15.02
C THR A 289 10.12 -53.38 -16.27
N THR A 290 11.34 -53.13 -16.74
CA THR A 290 11.94 -53.85 -17.86
C THR A 290 12.67 -55.08 -17.35
N TYR A 291 12.25 -56.26 -17.83
CA TYR A 291 12.87 -57.54 -17.48
C TYR A 291 13.92 -57.95 -18.52
N ALA A 292 14.91 -58.72 -18.08
CA ALA A 292 15.99 -59.21 -18.94
C ALA A 292 15.44 -60.20 -19.97
N THR A 293 16.19 -60.39 -21.05
CA THR A 293 15.85 -61.36 -22.08
C THR A 293 16.89 -62.47 -22.10
N ASP A 294 16.45 -63.72 -22.14
CA ASP A 294 17.34 -64.87 -22.25
C ASP A 294 18.03 -64.92 -23.63
N SER A 295 18.99 -65.83 -23.79
CA SER A 295 19.72 -66.02 -25.06
C SER A 295 18.84 -66.48 -26.24
N LEU A 296 17.56 -66.79 -26.01
CA LEU A 296 16.58 -67.20 -27.00
C LEU A 296 15.55 -66.10 -27.30
N GLY A 297 15.67 -64.93 -26.67
CA GLY A 297 14.78 -63.79 -26.87
C GLY A 297 13.50 -63.83 -26.05
N ASN A 298 13.37 -64.73 -25.06
CA ASN A 298 12.24 -64.75 -24.14
C ASN A 298 12.49 -63.88 -22.92
N VAL A 299 11.44 -63.23 -22.43
CA VAL A 299 11.51 -62.40 -21.23
C VAL A 299 11.73 -63.29 -20.01
N ASP A 300 12.84 -63.05 -19.30
CA ASP A 300 13.17 -63.66 -18.02
C ASP A 300 12.64 -62.79 -16.88
N ASN A 301 11.47 -63.18 -16.37
CA ASN A 301 10.80 -62.47 -15.27
C ASN A 301 11.55 -62.58 -13.91
N THR A 302 12.68 -63.27 -13.86
CA THR A 302 13.50 -63.39 -12.65
C THR A 302 14.61 -62.33 -12.56
N GLN A 303 14.91 -61.62 -13.65
CA GLN A 303 15.93 -60.59 -13.68
C GLN A 303 15.37 -59.27 -14.19
N ILE A 304 15.44 -58.24 -13.36
CA ILE A 304 15.02 -56.88 -13.71
C ILE A 304 16.24 -56.12 -14.24
N VAL A 305 16.10 -55.52 -15.43
CA VAL A 305 17.13 -54.69 -16.08
C VAL A 305 17.03 -53.25 -15.62
N SER A 306 15.81 -52.71 -15.56
CA SER A 306 15.56 -51.35 -15.10
C SER A 306 14.15 -51.19 -14.56
N ILE A 307 14.01 -50.32 -13.57
CA ILE A 307 12.73 -49.83 -13.06
C ILE A 307 12.70 -48.34 -13.37
N ASP A 308 11.77 -47.92 -14.22
CA ASP A 308 11.53 -46.51 -14.52
C ASP A 308 10.26 -46.07 -13.80
N THR A 309 10.39 -45.08 -12.91
CA THR A 309 9.28 -44.61 -12.06
C THR A 309 8.87 -43.23 -12.53
N THR A 310 7.63 -43.08 -12.99
CA THR A 310 7.06 -41.79 -13.38
C THR A 310 6.27 -41.22 -12.20
N TYR A 311 6.62 -40.00 -11.78
CA TYR A 311 5.95 -39.30 -10.69
C TYR A 311 4.93 -38.27 -11.20
N ASP A 312 3.89 -38.00 -10.41
CA ASP A 312 2.96 -36.91 -10.66
C ASP A 312 3.60 -35.56 -10.33
N ASN A 313 3.47 -34.59 -11.24
CA ASN A 313 3.89 -33.21 -11.00
C ASN A 313 2.89 -32.43 -10.13
N ALA A 314 1.71 -32.99 -9.81
CA ALA A 314 0.69 -32.37 -8.94
C ALA A 314 1.20 -32.01 -7.53
N ILE A 315 2.30 -32.62 -7.12
CA ILE A 315 2.97 -32.40 -5.82
C ILE A 315 3.63 -31.01 -5.76
N VAL A 316 3.97 -30.47 -6.94
CA VAL A 316 4.47 -29.10 -7.08
C VAL A 316 3.36 -28.09 -6.79
N ASP A 317 2.07 -28.48 -6.76
CA ASP A 317 0.94 -27.57 -6.49
C ASP A 317 0.42 -27.66 -5.05
N GLN A 318 0.99 -28.51 -4.19
CA GLN A 318 0.56 -28.67 -2.79
C GLN A 318 1.62 -28.15 -1.81
N GLY A 319 1.19 -27.56 -0.69
CA GLY A 319 2.06 -27.23 0.43
C GLY A 319 1.89 -25.80 0.94
N PRO A 320 2.58 -25.44 2.04
CA PRO A 320 2.23 -24.25 2.82
C PRO A 320 2.25 -22.92 2.06
N LEU A 321 3.04 -22.82 0.97
CA LEU A 321 3.06 -21.65 0.11
C LEU A 321 1.99 -21.75 -0.98
N PHE A 322 1.86 -22.89 -1.66
CA PHE A 322 0.96 -23.04 -2.80
C PHE A 322 -0.51 -23.23 -2.42
N ASP A 323 -0.79 -23.64 -1.17
CA ASP A 323 -2.15 -23.64 -0.60
C ASP A 323 -2.77 -22.24 -0.51
N VAL A 324 -1.92 -21.20 -0.51
CA VAL A 324 -2.33 -19.79 -0.39
C VAL A 324 -1.88 -18.91 -1.56
N LEU A 325 -0.99 -19.41 -2.43
CA LEU A 325 -0.44 -18.68 -3.58
C LEU A 325 -0.54 -19.56 -4.84
N THR A 326 -1.35 -19.13 -5.80
CA THR A 326 -1.42 -19.77 -7.12
C THR A 326 -0.36 -19.15 -8.04
N LEU A 327 0.62 -19.92 -8.48
CA LEU A 327 1.65 -19.43 -9.40
C LEU A 327 1.12 -19.25 -10.82
N ASN A 328 1.64 -18.24 -11.52
CA ASN A 328 1.37 -17.98 -12.93
C ASN A 328 2.35 -18.75 -13.84
N THR A 329 2.42 -20.08 -13.65
CA THR A 329 3.42 -20.96 -14.31
C THR A 329 3.40 -20.89 -15.83
N THR A 330 2.20 -20.75 -16.41
CA THR A 330 1.99 -20.65 -17.87
C THR A 330 2.15 -19.22 -18.41
N GLY A 331 2.24 -18.21 -17.54
CA GLY A 331 2.27 -16.81 -17.94
C GLY A 331 0.94 -16.28 -18.48
N ALA A 332 -0.17 -17.00 -18.30
CA ALA A 332 -1.49 -16.61 -18.81
C ALA A 332 -1.97 -15.24 -18.29
N ARG A 333 -1.50 -14.82 -17.11
CA ARG A 333 -1.79 -13.51 -16.49
C ARG A 333 -0.74 -12.44 -16.84
N GLY A 334 0.04 -12.67 -17.91
CA GLY A 334 1.19 -11.86 -18.30
C GLY A 334 2.47 -12.25 -17.56
N LEU A 335 3.61 -12.15 -18.22
CA LEU A 335 4.90 -12.64 -17.70
C LEU A 335 5.40 -11.86 -16.48
N ALA A 336 4.88 -10.66 -16.24
CA ALA A 336 5.20 -9.82 -15.09
C ALA A 336 4.61 -10.34 -13.77
N VAL A 337 3.48 -11.02 -13.85
CA VAL A 337 2.77 -11.57 -12.69
C VAL A 337 3.40 -12.90 -12.33
N LEU A 338 3.87 -13.03 -11.09
CA LEU A 338 4.43 -14.28 -10.57
C LEU A 338 3.36 -15.26 -10.11
N GLY A 339 2.25 -14.73 -9.57
CA GLY A 339 1.16 -15.52 -9.04
C GLY A 339 0.08 -14.64 -8.41
N THR A 340 -0.93 -15.28 -7.82
CA THR A 340 -2.06 -14.61 -7.19
C THR A 340 -2.46 -15.21 -5.86
N ALA A 341 -3.01 -14.37 -5.00
CA ALA A 341 -3.53 -14.78 -3.70
C ALA A 341 -4.68 -13.89 -3.23
N LYS A 342 -5.52 -14.40 -2.33
CA LYS A 342 -6.61 -13.63 -1.73
C LYS A 342 -6.07 -12.51 -0.85
N ARG A 343 -6.85 -11.43 -0.72
CA ARG A 343 -6.48 -10.23 0.08
C ARG A 343 -5.96 -10.56 1.49
N ASN A 344 -6.63 -11.48 2.19
CA ASN A 344 -6.36 -11.86 3.57
C ASN A 344 -5.11 -12.76 3.73
N GLN A 345 -4.65 -13.42 2.66
CA GLN A 345 -3.50 -14.32 2.66
C GLN A 345 -2.17 -13.59 2.39
N ARG A 346 -2.19 -12.39 1.80
CA ARG A 346 -0.98 -11.64 1.41
C ARG A 346 0.04 -11.44 2.53
N ARG A 347 -0.41 -11.03 3.73
CA ARG A 347 0.48 -10.81 4.89
C ARG A 347 1.15 -12.12 5.34
N TYR A 348 0.43 -13.24 5.23
CA TYR A 348 0.96 -14.55 5.56
C TYR A 348 2.00 -14.98 4.50
N ILE A 349 1.71 -14.82 3.22
CA ILE A 349 2.68 -15.09 2.14
C ILE A 349 3.93 -14.24 2.30
N ASP A 350 3.77 -12.95 2.61
CA ASP A 350 4.90 -12.05 2.86
C ASP A 350 5.76 -12.54 4.03
N SER A 351 5.18 -13.10 5.10
CA SER A 351 5.96 -13.64 6.22
C SER A 351 6.72 -14.90 5.84
N LEU A 352 6.13 -15.77 5.02
CA LEU A 352 6.79 -16.97 4.48
C LEU A 352 7.95 -16.61 3.55
N LEU A 353 7.72 -15.74 2.57
CA LEU A 353 8.72 -15.30 1.60
C LEU A 353 9.83 -14.47 2.24
N ASN A 354 9.55 -13.80 3.37
CA ASN A 354 10.55 -13.00 4.07
C ASN A 354 11.44 -13.77 5.07
N ARG A 355 11.22 -15.08 5.26
CA ARG A 355 12.05 -15.91 6.14
C ARG A 355 13.48 -16.00 5.58
N GLU A 356 14.50 -15.93 6.44
CA GLU A 356 15.90 -15.81 5.99
C GLU A 356 16.36 -16.97 5.10
N ASP A 357 15.94 -18.19 5.44
CA ASP A 357 16.24 -19.41 4.68
C ASP A 357 15.47 -19.49 3.34
N ILE A 358 14.33 -18.81 3.22
CA ILE A 358 13.55 -18.73 1.98
C ILE A 358 14.06 -17.60 1.07
N LYS A 359 14.38 -16.43 1.63
CA LYS A 359 14.95 -15.30 0.89
C LYS A 359 16.20 -15.68 0.09
N THR A 360 17.03 -16.58 0.63
CA THR A 360 18.27 -17.02 -0.04
C THR A 360 18.04 -17.79 -1.34
N LEU A 361 16.83 -18.28 -1.57
CA LEU A 361 16.46 -19.01 -2.79
C LEU A 361 16.16 -18.08 -3.97
N PHE A 362 15.88 -16.80 -3.70
CA PHE A 362 15.57 -15.80 -4.71
C PHE A 362 16.79 -14.91 -5.01
N PRO A 363 16.84 -14.26 -6.19
CA PRO A 363 17.86 -13.26 -6.48
C PRO A 363 17.94 -12.18 -5.38
N ARG A 364 19.16 -11.78 -5.01
CA ARG A 364 19.39 -10.81 -3.92
C ARG A 364 18.82 -9.42 -4.20
N ASP A 365 18.68 -9.07 -5.47
CA ASP A 365 18.11 -7.82 -5.96
C ASP A 365 16.59 -7.92 -6.18
N LEU A 366 15.93 -9.02 -5.79
CA LEU A 366 14.50 -9.22 -5.93
C LEU A 366 13.73 -8.72 -4.70
N VAL A 367 12.67 -7.95 -4.94
CA VAL A 367 11.74 -7.51 -3.91
C VAL A 367 10.30 -7.76 -4.32
N PHE A 368 9.56 -8.50 -3.51
CA PHE A 368 8.15 -8.80 -3.75
C PHE A 368 7.24 -7.60 -3.46
N ARG A 369 6.26 -7.36 -4.33
CA ARG A 369 5.20 -6.36 -4.17
C ARG A 369 3.87 -6.89 -4.70
N TRP A 370 2.79 -6.51 -4.03
CA TRP A 370 1.44 -6.86 -4.43
C TRP A 370 0.80 -5.76 -5.27
N SER A 371 -0.11 -6.14 -6.16
CA SER A 371 -1.00 -5.20 -6.84
C SER A 371 -1.81 -4.39 -5.82
N LYS A 372 -2.13 -3.15 -6.20
CA LYS A 372 -3.00 -2.27 -5.42
C LYS A 372 -4.46 -2.71 -5.52
N ASP A 373 -4.89 -3.00 -6.73
CA ASP A 373 -6.25 -3.41 -7.07
C ASP A 373 -6.28 -4.92 -7.33
N PRO A 374 -7.44 -5.58 -7.10
CA PRO A 374 -7.54 -6.99 -7.40
C PRO A 374 -7.41 -7.24 -8.91
N ALA A 375 -6.97 -8.45 -9.25
CA ALA A 375 -6.85 -8.90 -10.62
C ALA A 375 -8.22 -8.85 -11.31
N LYS A 376 -8.21 -8.56 -12.60
CA LYS A 376 -9.40 -8.65 -13.44
C LYS A 376 -9.39 -9.99 -14.15
N ASN A 377 -10.55 -10.60 -14.28
CA ASN A 377 -10.73 -11.69 -15.21
C ASN A 377 -10.57 -11.11 -16.63
N TYR A 378 -9.63 -11.64 -17.41
CA TYR A 378 -9.34 -11.12 -18.76
C TYR A 378 -10.48 -11.35 -19.75
N ASP A 379 -11.33 -12.36 -19.52
CA ASP A 379 -12.45 -12.70 -20.40
C ASP A 379 -13.72 -11.91 -20.05
N THR A 380 -14.01 -11.73 -18.76
CA THR A 380 -15.24 -11.04 -18.31
C THR A 380 -15.01 -9.57 -17.93
N ASN A 381 -13.76 -9.14 -17.79
CA ASN A 381 -13.33 -7.83 -17.29
C ASN A 381 -13.87 -7.51 -15.86
N GLU A 382 -14.37 -8.51 -15.15
CA GLU A 382 -14.84 -8.39 -13.77
C GLU A 382 -13.67 -8.46 -12.79
N LEU A 383 -13.78 -7.71 -11.68
CA LEU A 383 -12.82 -7.78 -10.60
C LEU A 383 -12.94 -9.14 -9.89
N THR A 384 -11.80 -9.77 -9.66
CA THR A 384 -11.70 -10.97 -8.81
C THR A 384 -11.44 -10.57 -7.35
N ASP A 385 -11.35 -11.54 -6.44
CA ASP A 385 -10.90 -11.30 -5.05
C ASP A 385 -9.38 -11.49 -4.88
N ASP A 386 -8.69 -11.81 -5.97
CA ASP A 386 -7.28 -12.16 -5.99
C ASP A 386 -6.40 -10.95 -6.28
N PHE A 387 -5.23 -10.90 -5.66
CA PHE A 387 -4.22 -9.87 -5.85
C PHE A 387 -2.99 -10.46 -6.51
N GLU A 388 -2.32 -9.69 -7.36
CA GLU A 388 -1.18 -10.16 -8.15
C GLU A 388 0.12 -9.89 -7.44
N LEU A 389 1.01 -10.88 -7.44
CA LEU A 389 2.36 -10.79 -6.91
C LEU A 389 3.33 -10.44 -8.03
N TYR A 390 4.12 -9.39 -7.81
CA TYR A 390 5.18 -8.92 -8.70
C TYR A 390 6.54 -9.03 -8.01
N ALA A 391 7.59 -9.22 -8.79
CA ALA A 391 8.97 -9.16 -8.33
C ALA A 391 9.68 -7.96 -8.95
N LEU A 392 9.95 -6.94 -8.14
CA LEU A 392 10.74 -5.79 -8.54
C LEU A 392 12.23 -6.13 -8.51
N LYS A 393 12.96 -5.60 -9.49
CA LYS A 393 14.41 -5.69 -9.57
C LYS A 393 15.04 -4.40 -9.06
N LEU A 394 15.78 -4.51 -7.96
CA LEU A 394 16.53 -3.41 -7.38
C LEU A 394 17.67 -2.97 -8.30
N GLY A 395 17.81 -1.65 -8.52
CA GLY A 395 18.99 -1.09 -9.15
C GLY A 395 20.25 -1.28 -8.29
N ARG A 396 21.44 -0.97 -8.84
CA ARG A 396 22.73 -1.08 -8.12
C ARG A 396 22.75 -0.37 -6.77
N ASP A 397 22.00 0.73 -6.66
CA ASP A 397 21.91 1.55 -5.44
C ASP A 397 20.59 1.33 -4.67
N GLY A 398 19.82 0.28 -5.02
CA GLY A 398 18.48 0.05 -4.46
C GLY A 398 17.43 1.09 -4.89
N LYS A 399 17.71 1.85 -5.95
CA LYS A 399 16.85 2.92 -6.48
C LYS A 399 16.01 2.44 -7.68
N PRO A 400 14.85 3.08 -7.92
CA PRO A 400 14.05 2.84 -9.12
C PRO A 400 14.81 3.22 -10.39
N ALA A 401 14.38 2.68 -11.53
CA ALA A 401 14.97 3.00 -12.82
C ALA A 401 14.62 4.43 -13.26
N LEU A 402 13.38 4.87 -13.00
CA LEU A 402 12.91 6.23 -13.21
C LEU A 402 11.97 6.65 -12.08
N THR A 403 11.87 7.94 -11.83
CA THR A 403 10.89 8.55 -10.91
C THR A 403 9.87 9.38 -11.70
N GLY A 404 8.78 9.78 -11.03
CA GLY A 404 7.75 10.65 -11.58
C GLY A 404 8.25 11.99 -12.12
N ASP A 405 9.42 12.46 -11.69
CA ASP A 405 10.01 13.73 -12.13
C ASP A 405 10.36 13.75 -13.63
N HIS A 406 10.47 12.57 -14.24
CA HIS A 406 10.68 12.40 -15.67
C HIS A 406 9.38 12.31 -16.48
N VAL A 407 8.21 12.39 -15.83
CA VAL A 407 6.91 12.37 -16.50
C VAL A 407 6.56 13.79 -16.92
N VAL A 408 6.63 14.06 -18.22
CA VAL A 408 6.32 15.38 -18.81
C VAL A 408 4.85 15.56 -19.15
N ASP A 409 4.14 14.46 -19.42
CA ASP A 409 2.70 14.43 -19.71
C ASP A 409 2.14 13.04 -19.37
N ALA A 410 0.89 12.99 -18.93
CA ALA A 410 0.16 11.76 -18.62
C ALA A 410 -1.32 11.94 -18.99
N SER A 411 -1.75 11.29 -20.07
CA SER A 411 -3.15 11.20 -20.44
C SER A 411 -3.77 9.92 -19.85
N ALA A 412 -4.97 10.05 -19.28
CA ALA A 412 -5.76 8.94 -18.75
C ALA A 412 -6.38 8.07 -19.85
#